data_AF-A0A5J6XMM3-F1
#
_entry.id   AF-A0A5J6XMM3-F1
#
_cell.length_a   1.000
_cell.length_b   1.000
_cell.length_c   1.000
_cell.angle_alpha   90.00
_cell.angle_beta   90.00
_cell.angle_gamma   90.00
#
_symmetry.space_group_name_H-M   'P 1'
#
loop_
_entity.id
_entity.type
_entity.pdbx_description
1 polymer ?
#
loop_
_entity_poly.entity_id
_entity_poly.type
_entity_poly.pdbx_seq_one_letter_code
_entity_poly.pdbx_strand_id
1 'polypeptide(L)'
;MIDFFLFLMIIFILAANLIAFFVFNKKRNLYLAALVTLLLAGVFGLVAGMLAVWLIEDGFAFFYGFNIAAILLWNSIAVFLIAIIVSLVKLYRKQT
;
A
#
# COMPACT_ATOMS: atom_id res chain seq x y z
N MET A 1 -23.20 -3.86 8.01
CA MET A 1 -22.24 -4.60 7.17
C MET A 1 -21.34 -3.69 6.36
N ILE A 2 -21.90 -2.71 5.60
CA ILE A 2 -21.10 -1.74 4.83
C ILE A 2 -20.10 -0.99 5.74
N ASP A 3 -20.56 -0.54 6.92
CA ASP A 3 -19.70 0.19 7.87
C ASP A 3 -18.52 -0.65 8.38
N PHE A 4 -18.71 -1.96 8.54
CA PHE A 4 -17.67 -2.86 9.00
C PHE A 4 -16.58 -3.05 7.94
N PHE A 5 -16.97 -3.36 6.69
CA PHE A 5 -16.01 -3.55 5.60
C PHE A 5 -15.31 -2.24 5.23
N LEU A 6 -16.00 -1.10 5.31
CA LEU A 6 -15.37 0.21 5.13
C LEU A 6 -14.33 0.47 6.22
N PHE A 7 -14.68 0.23 7.48
CA PHE A 7 -13.75 0.39 8.61
C PHE A 7 -12.53 -0.53 8.50
N LEU A 8 -12.75 -1.79 8.14
CA LEU A 8 -11.67 -2.76 7.92
C LEU A 8 -10.75 -2.34 6.76
N MET A 9 -11.30 -1.74 5.71
CA MET A 9 -10.52 -1.24 4.56
C MET A 9 -9.58 -0.12 5.00
N ILE A 10 -10.10 0.82 5.79
CA ILE A 10 -9.30 1.92 6.35
C ILE A 10 -8.16 1.38 7.21
N ILE A 11 -8.42 0.36 8.04
CA ILE A 11 -7.38 -0.27 8.87
C ILE A 11 -6.27 -0.89 8.01
N PHE A 12 -6.60 -1.68 6.99
CA PHE A 12 -5.59 -2.30 6.12
C PHE A 12 -4.72 -1.24 5.42
N ILE A 13 -5.35 -0.18 4.91
CA ILE A 13 -4.64 0.91 4.24
C ILE A 13 -3.72 1.64 5.23
N LEU A 14 -4.22 1.99 6.42
CA LEU A 14 -3.42 2.65 7.44
C LEU A 14 -2.25 1.78 7.89
N ALA A 15 -2.48 0.50 8.18
CA ALA A 15 -1.44 -0.43 8.59
C ALA A 15 -0.33 -0.54 7.54
N ALA A 16 -0.68 -0.67 6.26
CA ALA A 16 0.32 -0.79 5.21
C ALA A 16 1.18 0.47 5.05
N ASN A 17 0.55 1.65 5.06
CA ASN A 17 1.28 2.92 4.98
C ASN A 17 2.13 3.16 6.23
N LEU A 18 1.68 2.76 7.41
CA LEU A 18 2.45 2.85 8.65
C LEU A 18 3.70 1.97 8.60
N ILE A 19 3.58 0.73 8.10
CA ILE A 19 4.71 -0.18 7.90
C ILE A 19 5.70 0.43 6.90
N ALA A 20 5.22 0.92 5.76
CA ALA A 20 6.05 1.58 4.76
C ALA A 20 6.77 2.81 5.34
N PHE A 21 6.10 3.60 6.18
CA PHE A 21 6.68 4.74 6.88
C PHE A 21 7.77 4.32 7.86
N PHE A 22 7.57 3.27 8.67
CA PHE A 22 8.59 2.77 9.57
C PHE A 22 9.83 2.26 8.82
N VAL A 23 9.62 1.58 7.70
CA VAL A 23 10.69 1.12 6.83
C VAL A 23 11.46 2.30 6.23
N PHE A 24 10.76 3.33 5.76
CA PHE A 24 11.38 4.58 5.32
C PHE A 24 12.18 5.24 6.44
N ASN A 25 11.63 5.37 7.64
CA ASN A 25 12.32 6.03 8.74
C ASN A 25 13.63 5.31 9.13
N LYS A 26 13.62 3.96 9.09
CA LYS A 26 14.78 3.12 9.42
C LYS A 26 15.85 3.13 8.32
N LYS A 27 15.47 3.06 7.04
CA LYS A 27 16.41 2.91 5.91
C LYS A 27 16.67 4.21 5.15
N ARG A 28 15.88 5.26 5.39
CA ARG A 28 15.87 6.55 4.68
C ARG A 28 15.84 6.41 3.15
N ASN A 29 15.19 5.35 2.65
CA ASN A 29 15.12 5.03 1.24
C ASN A 29 13.65 4.98 0.77
N LEU A 30 13.27 5.96 -0.07
CA LEU A 30 11.92 6.07 -0.63
C LEU A 30 11.59 4.94 -1.62
N TYR A 31 12.57 4.46 -2.39
CA TYR A 31 12.36 3.32 -3.30
C TYR A 31 11.99 2.06 -2.54
N LEU A 32 12.69 1.82 -1.42
CA LEU A 32 12.41 0.66 -0.58
C LEU A 32 11.05 0.78 0.10
N ALA A 33 10.65 1.98 0.52
CA ALA A 33 9.31 2.23 1.05
C ALA A 33 8.21 1.97 0.01
N ALA A 34 8.37 2.45 -1.23
CA ALA A 34 7.45 2.16 -2.33
C ALA A 34 7.34 0.65 -2.59
N LEU A 35 8.48 -0.06 -2.68
CA LEU A 35 8.48 -1.50 -2.88
C LEU A 35 7.77 -2.25 -1.75
N VAL A 36 7.96 -1.84 -0.50
CA VAL A 36 7.23 -2.45 0.63
C VAL A 36 5.74 -2.20 0.53
N THR A 37 5.30 -0.99 0.18
CA THR A 37 3.87 -0.70 -0.06
C THR A 37 3.29 -1.58 -1.17
N LEU A 38 4.05 -1.79 -2.26
CA LEU A 38 3.64 -2.67 -3.36
C LEU A 38 3.45 -4.12 -2.91
N LEU A 39 4.41 -4.66 -2.15
CA LEU A 39 4.32 -6.02 -1.61
C LEU A 39 3.14 -6.17 -0.65
N LEU A 40 2.92 -5.17 0.20
CA LEU A 40 1.78 -5.12 1.12
C LEU A 40 0.44 -5.02 0.38
N ALA A 41 0.38 -4.36 -0.79
CA ALA A 41 -0.82 -4.32 -1.62
C ALA A 41 -1.27 -5.73 -2.02
N GLY A 42 -0.33 -6.57 -2.45
CA GLY A 42 -0.59 -7.97 -2.77
C GLY A 42 -1.00 -8.78 -1.53
N VAL A 43 -0.21 -8.71 -0.45
CA VAL A 43 -0.48 -9.48 0.77
C VAL A 43 -1.81 -9.11 1.40
N PHE A 44 -2.06 -7.82 1.63
CA PHE A 44 -3.30 -7.37 2.26
C PHE A 44 -4.50 -7.52 1.33
N GLY A 45 -4.32 -7.40 0.02
CA GLY A 45 -5.37 -7.72 -0.94
C GLY A 45 -5.83 -9.17 -0.85
N LEU A 46 -4.88 -10.11 -0.84
CA LEU A 46 -5.18 -11.54 -0.70
C LEU A 46 -5.82 -11.85 0.66
N VAL A 47 -5.24 -11.36 1.76
CA VAL A 47 -5.74 -11.62 3.12
C VAL A 47 -7.14 -11.03 3.31
N ALA A 48 -7.36 -9.78 2.90
CA ALA A 48 -8.67 -9.14 3.01
C ALA A 48 -9.71 -9.81 2.10
N GLY A 49 -9.32 -10.25 0.90
CA GLY A 49 -10.18 -10.99 0.00
C GLY A 49 -10.61 -12.33 0.59
N MET A 50 -9.67 -13.11 1.14
CA MET A 50 -9.97 -14.37 1.82
C MET A 50 -10.86 -14.17 3.05
N LEU A 51 -10.59 -13.16 3.87
CA LEU A 51 -11.42 -12.82 5.02
C LEU A 51 -12.85 -12.45 4.62
N ALA A 52 -13.02 -11.69 3.53
CA ALA A 52 -14.34 -11.30 3.05
C ALA A 52 -15.13 -12.52 2.53
N VAL A 53 -14.50 -13.42 1.78
CA VAL A 53 -15.11 -14.69 1.34
C VAL A 53 -15.53 -15.54 2.54
N TRP A 54 -14.69 -15.63 3.57
CA TRP A 54 -15.00 -16.41 4.77
C TRP A 54 -16.17 -15.82 5.58
N LEU A 55 -16.31 -14.49 5.63
CA LEU A 55 -17.38 -13.82 6.39
C LEU A 55 -18.72 -13.74 5.65
N ILE A 56 -18.70 -13.59 4.33
CA ILE A 56 -19.90 -13.44 3.49
C ILE A 56 -20.35 -14.80 2.93
N GLU A 57 -19.47 -15.79 2.92
CA GLU A 57 -19.68 -17.12 2.32
C GLU A 57 -19.95 -17.06 0.81
N ASP A 58 -19.44 -16.02 0.13
CA ASP A 58 -19.54 -15.82 -1.31
C ASP A 58 -18.16 -15.55 -1.93
N GLY A 59 -17.83 -16.26 -3.01
CA GLY A 59 -16.59 -16.06 -3.77
C GLY A 59 -16.45 -14.65 -4.36
N PHE A 60 -17.56 -13.98 -4.70
CA PHE A 60 -17.53 -12.59 -5.17
C PHE A 60 -17.08 -11.60 -4.08
N ALA A 61 -17.16 -11.97 -2.81
CA ALA A 61 -16.63 -11.12 -1.74
C ALA A 61 -15.11 -10.90 -1.85
N PHE A 62 -14.37 -11.74 -2.60
CA PHE A 62 -12.94 -11.57 -2.84
C PHE A 62 -12.58 -10.22 -3.49
N PHE A 63 -13.51 -9.63 -4.28
CA PHE A 63 -13.32 -8.32 -4.89
C PHE A 63 -13.13 -7.19 -3.87
N TYR A 64 -13.57 -7.37 -2.63
CA TYR A 64 -13.24 -6.45 -1.54
C TYR A 64 -11.72 -6.33 -1.34
N GLY A 65 -11.01 -7.46 -1.35
CA GLY A 65 -9.54 -7.49 -1.24
C GLY A 65 -8.86 -6.80 -2.42
N PHE A 66 -9.39 -6.95 -3.64
CA PHE A 66 -8.85 -6.24 -4.81
C PHE A 66 -8.98 -4.72 -4.71
N ASN A 67 -10.05 -4.20 -4.10
CA ASN A 67 -10.17 -2.75 -3.87
C ASN A 67 -9.06 -2.24 -2.94
N ILE A 68 -8.77 -2.96 -1.86
CA ILE A 68 -7.66 -2.63 -0.94
C ILE A 68 -6.32 -2.69 -1.68
N ALA A 69 -6.08 -3.76 -2.45
CA ALA A 69 -4.86 -3.92 -3.23
C ALA A 69 -4.68 -2.76 -4.23
N ALA A 70 -5.74 -2.37 -4.93
CA ALA A 70 -5.70 -1.29 -5.91
C ALA A 70 -5.34 0.06 -5.27
N ILE A 71 -5.93 0.38 -4.12
CA ILE A 71 -5.60 1.63 -3.40
C ILE A 71 -4.13 1.64 -2.97
N LEU A 72 -3.64 0.52 -2.43
CA LEU A 72 -2.25 0.41 -1.98
C LEU A 72 -1.26 0.42 -3.14
N LEU A 73 -1.63 -0.16 -4.29
CA LEU A 73 -0.85 -0.09 -5.52
C LEU A 73 -0.68 1.36 -5.98
N TRP A 74 -1.77 2.14 -6.01
CA TRP A 74 -1.71 3.56 -6.34
C TRP A 74 -0.83 4.35 -5.36
N ASN A 75 -0.94 4.07 -4.06
CA ASN A 75 -0.05 4.67 -3.07
C ASN A 75 1.43 4.33 -3.34
N SER A 76 1.74 3.08 -3.65
CA SER A 76 3.10 2.66 -4.00
C SER A 76 3.64 3.42 -5.21
N ILE A 77 2.82 3.57 -6.27
CA ILE A 77 3.20 4.32 -7.47
C ILE A 77 3.50 5.78 -7.11
N ALA A 78 2.64 6.42 -6.31
CA ALA A 78 2.86 7.80 -5.87
C ALA A 78 4.18 7.96 -5.11
N VAL A 79 4.47 7.07 -4.15
CA VAL A 79 5.73 7.10 -3.39
C VAL A 79 6.94 6.85 -4.29
N PHE A 80 6.82 5.96 -5.27
CA PHE A 80 7.88 5.68 -6.25
C PHE A 80 8.18 6.90 -7.13
N LEU A 81 7.16 7.61 -7.61
CA LEU A 81 7.34 8.84 -8.38
C LEU A 81 8.02 9.94 -7.55
N ILE A 82 7.64 10.08 -6.28
CA ILE A 82 8.31 11.00 -5.34
C ILE A 82 9.79 10.60 -5.18
N ALA A 83 10.10 9.30 -5.08
CA ALA A 83 11.47 8.82 -4.98
C ALA A 83 12.32 9.22 -6.20
N ILE A 84 11.75 9.14 -7.41
CA ILE A 84 12.41 9.58 -8.64
C ILE A 84 12.69 11.09 -8.61
N ILE A 85 11.69 11.91 -8.28
CA ILE A 85 11.83 13.37 -8.23
C ILE A 85 12.92 13.77 -7.23
N VAL A 86 12.91 13.20 -6.02
CA VAL A 86 13.92 13.49 -5.00
C VAL A 86 15.33 13.11 -5.47
N SER A 87 15.47 11.99 -6.18
CA SER A 87 16.76 11.57 -6.75
C SER A 87 17.24 12.52 -7.84
N LEU A 88 16.35 12.98 -8.73
CA LEU A 88 16.67 13.97 -9.76
C LEU A 88 17.11 15.30 -9.16
N VAL A 89 16.37 15.85 -8.18
CA VAL A 89 16.72 17.11 -7.51
C VAL A 89 18.09 17.03 -6.84
N LYS A 90 18.40 15.90 -6.19
CA LYS A 90 19.72 15.68 -5.58
C LYS A 90 20.83 15.61 -6.62
N LEU A 91 20.57 15.01 -7.79
CA LEU A 91 21.53 14.93 -8.88
C LEU A 91 21.88 16.32 -9.42
N TYR A 92 20.87 17.14 -9.73
CA TYR A 92 21.08 18.51 -10.24
C TYR A 92 21.85 19.39 -9.24
N ARG A 93 21.50 19.33 -7.94
CA ARG A 93 22.21 20.09 -6.90
C ARG A 93 23.67 19.65 -6.72
N LYS A 94 24.03 18.41 -7.04
CA LYS A 94 25.42 17.93 -6.94
C LYS A 94 26.28 18.38 -8.13
N GLN A 95 25.66 18.70 -9.26
CA GLN A 95 26.35 19.14 -10.48
C GLN A 95 26.54 20.67 -10.57
N THR A 96 25.87 21.44 -9.72
CA THR A 96 26.04 22.91 -9.58
C THR A 96 26.94 23.21 -8.39
#